data_AF-D3FEG1-F1
#
_entry.id   AF-D3FEG1-F1
#
_cell.length_a   1.000
_cell.length_b   1.000
_cell.length_c   1.000
_cell.angle_alpha   90.00
_cell.angle_beta   90.00
_cell.angle_gamma   90.00
#
_symmetry.space_group_name_H-M   'P 1'
#
loop_
_entity.id
_entity.type
_entity.pdbx_description
1 polymer ?
#
loop_
_entity_poly.entity_id
_entity_poly.type
_entity_poly.pdbx_seq_one_letter_code
_entity_poly.pdbx_strand_id
1 'polypeptide(L)'
;MSDERPRHDDDGAADELLRRALLDASDAAAVSLAIGDLPVSEVVTVVFHGRRDLGTIQTYVARGRHGAGTTISARELLRVPCDLDLGDAGDREEAQELYLEQAMALREALVGADTVLDVWRGPLGELAGGDVAIERSLELRVPLPAHRLLPVALVAPERQLVVAPVCGARALSQGRPPLGIACAQQDLARIYPLPDDPERCIGEFLELAAVHARELAEQLAHQEASVARFLELSGEDPTLH
;
A
#
# COMPACT_ATOMS: atom_id res chain seq x y z
N MET A 1 -9.73 -8.96 32.96
CA MET A 1 -10.43 -8.65 31.70
C MET A 1 -9.36 -8.24 30.72
N SER A 2 -8.84 -9.21 29.96
CA SER A 2 -7.72 -9.00 29.04
C SER A 2 -8.30 -8.70 27.67
N ASP A 3 -8.00 -7.51 27.17
CA ASP A 3 -8.34 -7.02 25.85
C ASP A 3 -7.23 -7.44 24.87
N GLU A 4 -7.35 -8.64 24.30
CA GLU A 4 -6.49 -9.11 23.21
C GLU A 4 -7.00 -8.50 21.90
N ARG A 5 -6.30 -7.48 21.40
CA ARG A 5 -6.46 -7.03 20.02
C ARG A 5 -5.98 -8.15 19.08
N PRO A 6 -6.72 -8.50 18.02
CA PRO A 6 -6.28 -9.52 17.08
C PRO A 6 -5.04 -9.00 16.33
N ARG A 7 -3.95 -9.78 16.39
CA ARG A 7 -2.76 -9.57 15.56
C ARG A 7 -3.13 -9.79 14.08
N HIS A 8 -2.68 -8.88 13.23
CA HIS A 8 -2.67 -9.01 11.77
C HIS A 8 -1.87 -10.26 11.37
N ASP A 9 -2.54 -11.37 11.09
CA ASP A 9 -1.98 -12.60 10.49
C ASP A 9 -2.39 -12.77 9.01
N ASP A 10 -2.98 -11.73 8.40
CA ASP A 10 -3.62 -11.80 7.07
C ASP A 10 -2.60 -11.75 5.91
N ASP A 11 -1.49 -11.03 6.07
CA ASP A 11 -0.45 -10.89 5.04
C ASP A 11 0.29 -12.21 4.76
N GLY A 12 0.57 -13.00 5.80
CA GLY A 12 1.22 -14.31 5.67
C GLY A 12 0.31 -15.39 5.07
N ALA A 13 -1.00 -15.29 5.30
CA ALA A 13 -2.00 -16.17 4.70
C ALA A 13 -2.19 -15.84 3.21
N ALA A 14 -2.20 -14.55 2.84
CA ALA A 14 -2.25 -14.11 1.45
C ALA A 14 -1.01 -14.55 0.65
N ASP A 15 0.18 -14.44 1.24
CA ASP A 15 1.44 -14.90 0.62
C ASP A 15 1.52 -16.42 0.46
N GLU A 16 1.03 -17.19 1.43
CA GLU A 16 0.98 -18.66 1.33
C GLU A 16 -0.11 -19.13 0.36
N LEU A 17 -1.24 -18.41 0.27
CA LEU A 17 -2.26 -18.63 -0.76
C LEU A 17 -1.70 -18.32 -2.15
N LEU A 18 -0.92 -17.25 -2.32
CA LEU A 18 -0.26 -16.89 -3.57
C LEU A 18 0.85 -17.89 -3.95
N ARG A 19 1.61 -18.39 -2.98
CA ARG A 19 2.62 -19.44 -3.19
C ARG A 19 1.98 -20.76 -3.60
N ARG A 20 0.85 -21.15 -3.00
CA ARG A 20 0.05 -22.32 -3.44
C ARG A 20 -0.61 -22.10 -4.80
N ALA A 21 -1.05 -20.88 -5.10
CA ALA A 21 -1.66 -20.52 -6.39
C ALA A 21 -0.73 -20.74 -7.59
N LEU A 22 0.58 -20.55 -7.38
CA LEU A 22 1.59 -20.79 -8.41
C LEU A 22 1.87 -22.28 -8.66
N LEU A 23 1.38 -23.18 -7.81
CA LEU A 23 1.70 -24.62 -7.84
C LEU A 23 0.61 -25.48 -8.52
N ASP A 24 -0.67 -25.04 -8.56
CA ASP A 24 -1.78 -25.80 -9.17
C ASP A 24 -2.39 -25.09 -10.39
N ALA A 25 -1.70 -25.21 -11.53
CA ALA A 25 -2.07 -24.57 -12.79
C ALA A 25 -3.39 -25.08 -13.42
N SER A 26 -3.99 -26.17 -12.94
CA SER A 26 -5.25 -26.72 -13.47
C SER A 26 -6.52 -26.06 -12.90
N ASP A 27 -6.43 -25.37 -11.77
CA ASP A 27 -7.59 -24.76 -11.06
C ASP A 27 -7.55 -23.22 -11.02
N ALA A 28 -6.61 -22.62 -11.75
CA ALA A 28 -6.42 -21.17 -11.80
C ALA A 28 -6.31 -20.65 -13.24
N ALA A 29 -6.80 -19.43 -13.44
CA ALA A 29 -6.65 -18.69 -14.69
C ALA A 29 -6.12 -17.29 -14.40
N ALA A 30 -5.27 -16.75 -15.27
CA ALA A 30 -4.73 -15.40 -15.13
C ALA A 30 -4.81 -14.62 -16.44
N VAL A 31 -5.21 -13.35 -16.35
CA VAL A 31 -5.20 -12.39 -17.46
C VAL A 31 -4.38 -11.17 -17.05
N SER A 32 -3.51 -10.72 -17.94
CA SER A 32 -2.60 -9.59 -17.69
C SER A 32 -2.87 -8.41 -18.61
N LEU A 33 -2.88 -7.21 -18.06
CA LEU A 33 -3.00 -5.94 -18.79
C LEU A 33 -1.82 -5.03 -18.45
N ALA A 34 -0.99 -4.71 -19.45
CA ALA A 34 0.10 -3.74 -19.28
C ALA A 34 -0.41 -2.30 -19.51
N ILE A 35 -0.06 -1.40 -18.60
CA ILE A 35 -0.38 0.03 -18.61
C ILE A 35 0.95 0.79 -18.65
N GLY A 36 1.26 1.43 -19.78
CA GLY A 36 2.47 2.22 -19.98
C GLY A 36 2.21 3.72 -19.96
N ASP A 37 3.27 4.48 -20.26
CA ASP A 37 3.28 5.95 -20.33
C ASP A 37 2.89 6.63 -19.01
N LEU A 38 3.26 5.99 -17.89
CA LEU A 38 3.03 6.48 -16.55
C LEU A 38 4.18 7.41 -16.11
N PRO A 39 3.91 8.64 -15.64
CA PRO A 39 4.96 9.62 -15.32
C PRO A 39 5.91 9.19 -14.18
N VAL A 40 5.44 8.39 -13.21
CA VAL A 40 6.26 7.91 -12.08
C VAL A 40 6.62 6.44 -12.26
N SER A 41 5.63 5.58 -12.49
CA SER A 41 5.86 4.13 -12.59
C SER A 41 6.46 3.68 -13.92
N GLU A 42 6.42 4.52 -14.96
CA GLU A 42 6.74 4.22 -16.37
C GLU A 42 5.79 3.19 -16.99
N VAL A 43 5.72 1.99 -16.42
CA VAL A 43 4.81 0.92 -16.81
C VAL A 43 4.52 -0.02 -15.64
N VAL A 44 3.27 -0.46 -15.54
CA VAL A 44 2.81 -1.51 -14.62
C VAL A 44 2.04 -2.59 -15.38
N THR A 45 1.94 -3.76 -14.79
CA THR A 45 1.07 -4.84 -15.30
C THR A 45 0.05 -5.22 -14.24
N VAL A 46 -1.23 -5.07 -14.59
CA VAL A 46 -2.34 -5.60 -13.79
C VAL A 46 -2.50 -7.08 -14.09
N VAL A 47 -2.67 -7.90 -13.06
CA VAL A 47 -2.96 -9.33 -13.18
C VAL A 47 -4.27 -9.62 -12.46
N PHE A 48 -5.25 -10.10 -13.21
CA PHE A 48 -6.48 -10.68 -12.67
C PHE A 48 -6.28 -12.18 -12.55
N HIS A 49 -6.31 -12.69 -11.33
CA HIS A 49 -6.05 -14.08 -11.02
C HIS A 49 -7.29 -14.76 -10.43
N GLY A 50 -7.96 -15.56 -11.26
CA GLY A 50 -9.14 -16.33 -10.89
C GLY A 50 -8.76 -17.68 -10.32
N ARG A 51 -9.36 -18.04 -9.19
CA ARG A 51 -9.16 -19.32 -8.50
C ARG A 51 -10.47 -19.97 -8.16
N ARG A 52 -10.64 -21.25 -8.54
CA ARG A 52 -11.87 -22.01 -8.26
C ARG A 52 -12.09 -22.25 -6.77
N ASP A 53 -11.03 -22.49 -6.02
CA ASP A 53 -11.08 -22.76 -4.58
C ASP A 53 -11.35 -21.51 -3.74
N LEU A 54 -10.94 -20.34 -4.23
CA LEU A 54 -11.24 -19.05 -3.59
C LEU A 54 -12.60 -18.48 -3.99
N GLY A 55 -13.18 -18.94 -5.11
CA GLY A 55 -14.46 -18.45 -5.62
C GLY A 55 -14.45 -16.97 -6.03
N THR A 56 -13.26 -16.38 -6.25
CA THR A 56 -13.09 -14.96 -6.60
C THR A 56 -11.93 -14.75 -7.57
N ILE A 57 -11.92 -13.59 -8.23
CA ILE A 57 -10.84 -13.15 -9.13
C ILE A 57 -10.08 -12.03 -8.43
N GLN A 58 -8.88 -12.35 -7.95
CA GLN A 58 -8.06 -11.41 -7.21
C GLN A 58 -7.25 -10.53 -8.15
N THR A 59 -7.17 -9.24 -7.81
CA THR A 59 -6.38 -8.26 -8.57
C THR A 59 -5.01 -8.02 -7.94
N TYR A 60 -3.99 -8.05 -8.78
CA TYR A 60 -2.61 -7.72 -8.43
C TYR A 60 -2.02 -6.69 -9.41
N VAL A 61 -1.02 -5.94 -8.96
CA VAL A 61 -0.25 -5.02 -9.79
C VAL A 61 1.24 -5.34 -9.65
N ALA A 62 1.89 -5.61 -10.77
CA ALA A 62 3.34 -5.78 -10.87
C ALA A 62 3.98 -4.56 -11.52
N ARG A 63 5.22 -4.26 -11.13
CA ARG A 63 6.03 -3.25 -11.80
C ARG A 63 6.51 -3.79 -13.14
N GLY A 64 6.57 -2.95 -14.16
CA GLY A 64 7.13 -3.35 -15.45
C GLY A 64 6.06 -3.90 -16.40
N ARG A 65 6.51 -4.26 -17.61
CA ARG A 65 5.69 -4.92 -18.62
C ARG A 65 5.86 -6.42 -18.52
N HIS A 66 4.76 -7.13 -18.26
CA HIS A 66 4.69 -8.59 -18.35
C HIS A 66 3.66 -8.99 -19.41
N GLY A 67 4.03 -9.98 -20.22
CA GLY A 67 3.16 -10.52 -21.27
C GLY A 67 2.30 -11.67 -20.76
N ALA A 68 1.29 -12.04 -21.56
CA ALA A 68 0.50 -13.24 -21.30
C ALA A 68 1.42 -14.47 -21.16
N GLY A 69 1.18 -15.30 -20.14
CA GLY A 69 1.97 -16.50 -19.87
C GLY A 69 3.35 -16.25 -19.26
N THR A 70 3.71 -15.00 -18.96
CA THR A 70 4.93 -14.70 -18.18
C THR A 70 4.70 -15.07 -16.73
N THR A 71 5.58 -15.89 -16.17
CA THR A 71 5.59 -16.17 -14.72
C THR A 71 6.12 -14.95 -13.98
N ILE A 72 5.31 -14.42 -13.05
CA ILE A 72 5.68 -13.33 -12.14
C ILE A 72 5.81 -13.94 -10.76
N SER A 73 6.88 -13.64 -10.03
CA SER A 73 7.02 -14.18 -8.69
C SER A 73 6.04 -13.51 -7.73
N ALA A 74 5.65 -14.24 -6.67
CA ALA A 74 4.77 -13.69 -5.62
C ALA A 74 5.30 -12.37 -5.04
N ARG A 75 6.63 -12.25 -4.91
CA ARG A 75 7.33 -11.06 -4.37
C ARG A 75 7.32 -9.85 -5.31
N GLU A 76 6.77 -10.01 -6.52
CA GLU A 76 6.63 -8.95 -7.52
C GLU A 76 5.16 -8.55 -7.72
N LEU A 77 4.23 -9.16 -6.97
CA LEU A 77 2.79 -8.92 -7.07
C LEU A 77 2.30 -8.13 -5.85
N LEU A 78 1.95 -6.86 -6.08
CA LEU A 78 1.22 -6.06 -5.09
C LEU A 78 -0.25 -6.45 -5.12
N ARG A 79 -0.81 -6.94 -4.01
CA ARG A 79 -2.25 -7.17 -3.88
C ARG A 79 -3.00 -5.83 -3.85
N VAL A 80 -3.94 -5.65 -4.77
CA VAL A 80 -4.82 -4.48 -4.84
C VAL A 80 -6.27 -4.95 -4.68
N PRO A 81 -6.98 -4.66 -3.58
CA PRO A 81 -8.29 -5.23 -3.24
C PRO A 81 -9.45 -4.63 -4.07
N CYS A 82 -9.24 -4.55 -5.37
CA CYS A 82 -10.16 -4.09 -6.39
C CYS A 82 -10.45 -5.26 -7.34
N ASP A 83 -11.18 -6.25 -6.83
CA ASP A 83 -11.34 -7.55 -7.48
C ASP A 83 -12.32 -7.49 -8.66
N LEU A 84 -12.02 -8.27 -9.69
CA LEU A 84 -12.87 -8.42 -10.87
C LEU A 84 -14.07 -9.28 -10.51
N ASP A 85 -15.26 -8.84 -10.88
CA ASP A 85 -16.50 -9.56 -10.61
C ASP A 85 -17.26 -9.79 -11.92
N LEU A 86 -17.33 -11.05 -12.33
CA LEU A 86 -18.05 -11.48 -13.54
C LEU A 86 -19.32 -12.27 -13.19
N GLY A 87 -19.76 -12.25 -11.92
CA GLY A 87 -20.88 -13.07 -11.43
C GLY A 87 -22.22 -12.76 -12.09
N ASP A 88 -22.40 -11.54 -12.60
CA ASP A 88 -23.62 -11.09 -13.27
C ASP A 88 -23.68 -11.47 -14.76
N ALA A 89 -22.60 -12.01 -15.34
CA ALA A 89 -22.59 -12.43 -16.74
C ALA A 89 -23.40 -13.72 -16.94
N GLY A 90 -24.44 -13.65 -17.78
CA GLY A 90 -25.22 -14.80 -18.23
C GLY A 90 -24.54 -15.61 -19.32
N ASP A 91 -23.64 -14.99 -20.09
CA ASP A 91 -22.85 -15.65 -21.12
C ASP A 91 -21.43 -15.09 -21.29
N ARG A 92 -20.72 -15.60 -22.30
CA ARG A 92 -19.33 -15.23 -22.58
C ARG A 92 -19.20 -13.79 -23.12
N GLU A 93 -20.18 -13.32 -23.88
CA GLU A 93 -20.16 -11.99 -24.46
C GLU A 93 -20.36 -10.94 -23.35
N GLU A 94 -21.36 -11.15 -22.49
CA GLU A 94 -21.59 -10.33 -21.30
C GLU A 94 -20.37 -10.33 -20.35
N ALA A 95 -19.74 -11.49 -20.14
CA ALA A 95 -18.51 -11.57 -19.33
C ALA A 95 -17.36 -10.77 -19.93
N GLN A 96 -17.25 -10.73 -21.26
CA GLN A 96 -16.22 -9.96 -21.95
C GLN A 96 -16.50 -8.45 -21.83
N GLU A 97 -17.75 -8.02 -21.93
CA GLU A 97 -18.15 -6.63 -21.72
C GLU A 97 -17.85 -6.15 -20.30
N LEU A 98 -18.25 -6.92 -19.28
CA LEU A 98 -17.96 -6.62 -17.87
C LEU A 98 -16.46 -6.57 -17.60
N TYR A 99 -15.69 -7.49 -18.17
CA TYR A 99 -14.23 -7.48 -18.06
C TYR A 99 -13.65 -6.16 -18.62
N LEU A 100 -14.08 -5.74 -19.80
CA LEU A 100 -13.57 -4.52 -20.43
C LEU A 100 -13.91 -3.28 -19.61
N GLU A 101 -15.15 -3.17 -19.12
CA GLU A 101 -15.59 -2.05 -18.28
C GLU A 101 -14.76 -1.95 -17.00
N GLN A 102 -14.62 -3.06 -16.28
CA GLN A 102 -13.90 -3.11 -15.01
C GLN A 102 -12.40 -2.90 -15.19
N ALA A 103 -11.80 -3.50 -16.23
CA ALA A 103 -10.39 -3.28 -16.56
C ALA A 103 -10.12 -1.83 -16.94
N MET A 104 -11.05 -1.16 -17.64
CA MET A 104 -10.97 0.27 -17.93
C MET A 104 -11.04 1.10 -16.64
N ALA A 105 -11.98 0.82 -15.75
CA ALA A 105 -12.12 1.54 -14.48
C ALA A 105 -10.83 1.46 -13.63
N LEU A 106 -10.22 0.28 -13.53
CA LEU A 106 -8.95 0.10 -12.83
C LEU A 106 -7.79 0.80 -13.54
N ARG A 107 -7.72 0.72 -14.88
CA ARG A 107 -6.69 1.44 -15.66
C ARG A 107 -6.76 2.94 -15.39
N GLU A 108 -7.95 3.53 -15.42
CA GLU A 108 -8.14 4.96 -15.16
C GLU A 108 -7.74 5.33 -13.73
N ALA A 109 -8.06 4.50 -12.74
CA ALA A 109 -7.64 4.70 -11.36
C ALA A 109 -6.10 4.70 -11.22
N LEU A 110 -5.42 3.73 -11.85
CA LEU A 110 -3.96 3.61 -11.81
C LEU A 110 -3.27 4.80 -12.51
N VAL A 111 -3.75 5.19 -13.70
CA VAL A 111 -3.22 6.35 -14.44
C VAL A 111 -3.42 7.64 -13.64
N GLY A 112 -4.62 7.84 -13.09
CA GLY A 112 -4.94 9.02 -12.27
C GLY A 112 -4.06 9.11 -11.03
N ALA A 113 -3.88 8.00 -10.32
CA ALA A 113 -3.05 7.95 -9.12
C ALA A 113 -1.56 8.18 -9.42
N ASP A 114 -1.03 7.61 -10.51
CA ASP A 114 0.36 7.82 -10.90
C ASP A 114 0.61 9.28 -11.32
N THR A 115 -0.35 9.88 -12.04
CA THR A 115 -0.31 11.30 -12.41
C THR A 115 -0.32 12.21 -11.18
N VAL A 116 -1.21 11.94 -10.23
CA VAL A 116 -1.25 12.69 -8.96
C VAL A 116 0.06 12.52 -8.19
N LEU A 117 0.60 11.30 -8.15
CA LEU A 117 1.88 11.06 -7.49
C LEU A 117 3.01 11.89 -8.12
N ASP A 118 3.01 12.07 -9.44
CA ASP A 118 3.98 12.95 -10.11
C ASP A 118 3.83 14.42 -9.69
N VAL A 119 2.59 14.91 -9.62
CA VAL A 119 2.28 16.27 -9.15
C VAL A 119 2.78 16.49 -7.72
N TRP A 120 2.66 15.48 -6.85
CA TRP A 120 3.12 15.55 -5.46
C TRP A 120 4.64 15.62 -5.31
N ARG A 121 5.41 15.22 -6.32
CA ARG A 121 6.88 15.15 -6.25
C ARG A 121 7.53 16.51 -5.96
N GLY A 122 7.07 17.56 -6.63
CA GLY A 122 7.60 18.91 -6.45
C GLY A 122 7.38 19.45 -5.03
N PRO A 123 6.12 19.60 -4.59
CA PRO A 123 5.78 20.07 -3.25
C PRO A 123 6.42 19.26 -2.12
N LEU A 124 6.53 17.93 -2.30
CA LEU A 124 7.23 17.08 -1.34
C LEU A 124 8.71 17.45 -1.21
N GLY A 125 9.40 17.68 -2.32
CA GLY A 125 10.81 18.09 -2.29
C GLY A 125 11.01 19.45 -1.63
N GLU A 126 10.16 20.42 -1.97
CA GLU A 126 10.20 21.77 -1.41
C GLU A 126 9.96 21.78 0.11
N LEU A 127 8.93 21.09 0.59
CA LEU A 127 8.56 21.08 2.01
C LEU A 127 9.43 20.14 2.84
N ALA A 128 9.91 19.03 2.26
CA ALA A 128 10.84 18.16 2.98
C ALA A 128 12.26 18.74 3.05
N GLY A 129 12.61 19.65 2.12
CA GLY A 129 13.90 20.34 2.06
C GLY A 129 15.00 19.51 1.41
N GLY A 130 14.67 18.71 0.39
CA GLY A 130 15.60 17.78 -0.23
C GLY A 130 15.08 17.09 -1.49
N ASP A 131 15.89 16.17 -2.00
CA ASP A 131 15.55 15.38 -3.19
C ASP A 131 14.52 14.31 -2.85
N VAL A 132 13.52 14.15 -3.73
CA VAL A 132 12.53 13.08 -3.62
C VAL A 132 12.99 11.86 -4.41
N ALA A 133 13.18 10.74 -3.70
CA ALA A 133 13.44 9.44 -4.31
C ALA A 133 12.13 8.76 -4.73
N ILE A 134 12.18 7.99 -5.83
CA ILE A 134 11.09 7.09 -6.22
C ILE A 134 11.43 5.69 -5.71
N GLU A 135 10.71 5.27 -4.67
CA GLU A 135 10.78 3.90 -4.14
C GLU A 135 9.94 2.97 -5.03
N ARG A 136 10.54 1.89 -5.49
CA ARG A 136 9.92 0.91 -6.41
C ARG A 136 9.78 -0.48 -5.77
N SER A 137 10.00 -0.57 -4.46
CA SER A 137 9.77 -1.76 -3.65
C SER A 137 8.28 -1.97 -3.34
N LEU A 138 7.86 -3.23 -3.24
CA LEU A 138 6.54 -3.59 -2.71
C LEU A 138 6.45 -3.40 -1.20
N GLU A 139 7.54 -3.68 -0.50
CA GLU A 139 7.67 -3.47 0.94
C GLU A 139 8.13 -2.04 1.21
N LEU A 140 7.34 -1.31 1.99
CA LEU A 140 7.71 0.01 2.51
C LEU A 140 8.25 -0.14 3.92
N ARG A 141 9.15 0.78 4.30
CA ARG A 141 9.72 0.82 5.67
C ARG A 141 8.71 1.29 6.72
N VAL A 142 7.56 1.79 6.28
CA VAL A 142 6.48 2.29 7.13
C VAL A 142 5.18 1.58 6.75
N PRO A 143 4.38 1.15 7.74
CA PRO A 143 3.07 0.59 7.46
C PRO A 143 2.14 1.69 6.95
N LEU A 144 1.25 1.34 6.02
CA LEU A 144 0.21 2.24 5.55
C LEU A 144 -1.15 1.79 6.12
N PRO A 145 -2.04 2.73 6.47
CA PRO A 145 -3.36 2.41 7.03
C PRO A 145 -4.37 1.92 5.97
N ALA A 146 -3.97 1.85 4.70
CA ALA A 146 -4.78 1.34 3.60
C ALA A 146 -3.90 0.64 2.55
N HIS A 147 -4.54 -0.16 1.70
CA HIS A 147 -3.85 -0.91 0.65
C HIS A 147 -3.25 0.02 -0.40
N ARG A 148 -2.01 -0.25 -0.78
CA ARG A 148 -1.37 0.47 -1.88
C ARG A 148 -2.07 0.19 -3.20
N LEU A 149 -2.18 1.21 -4.03
CA LEU A 149 -2.71 1.07 -5.39
C LEU A 149 -1.60 0.80 -6.41
N LEU A 150 -0.42 1.39 -6.21
CA LEU A 150 0.73 1.27 -7.10
C LEU A 150 1.96 0.69 -6.39
N PRO A 151 2.81 -0.08 -7.10
CA PRO A 151 4.08 -0.63 -6.59
C PRO A 151 5.20 0.43 -6.55
N VAL A 152 4.84 1.71 -6.54
CA VAL A 152 5.78 2.83 -6.38
C VAL A 152 5.32 3.76 -5.25
N ALA A 153 6.26 4.50 -4.69
CA ALA A 153 6.04 5.53 -3.69
C ALA A 153 7.07 6.65 -3.87
N LEU A 154 6.74 7.84 -3.40
CA LEU A 154 7.72 8.91 -3.23
C LEU A 154 8.30 8.83 -1.82
N VAL A 155 9.60 9.08 -1.69
CA VAL A 155 10.31 9.09 -0.41
C VAL A 155 11.15 10.35 -0.33
N ALA A 156 10.93 11.14 0.72
CA ALA A 156 11.82 12.22 1.11
C ALA A 156 12.71 11.74 2.27
N PRO A 157 13.95 11.29 1.98
CA PRO A 157 14.79 10.58 2.95
C PRO A 157 15.21 11.45 4.12
N GLU A 158 15.43 12.75 3.92
CA GLU A 158 15.83 13.72 4.95
C GLU A 158 14.79 13.85 6.05
N ARG A 159 13.51 13.66 5.70
CA ARG A 159 12.38 13.66 6.62
C ARG A 159 11.86 12.26 6.92
N GLN A 160 12.42 11.21 6.33
CA GLN A 160 11.89 9.84 6.39
C GLN A 160 10.39 9.76 6.06
N LEU A 161 9.93 10.62 5.15
CA LEU A 161 8.53 10.74 4.77
C LEU A 161 8.28 9.93 3.50
N VAL A 162 7.25 9.08 3.54
CA VAL A 162 6.78 8.29 2.41
C VAL A 162 5.42 8.81 1.97
N VAL A 163 5.24 9.00 0.66
CA VAL A 163 3.96 9.33 0.04
C VAL A 163 3.59 8.22 -0.95
N ALA A 164 2.42 7.61 -0.77
CA ALA A 164 1.97 6.50 -1.59
C ALA A 164 0.48 6.60 -1.93
N PRO A 165 0.07 6.36 -3.18
CA PRO A 165 -1.33 6.26 -3.53
C PRO A 165 -1.91 4.96 -2.96
N VAL A 166 -3.08 5.08 -2.33
CA VAL A 166 -3.77 4.00 -1.64
C VAL A 166 -5.22 3.89 -2.14
N CYS A 167 -5.83 2.74 -1.88
CA CYS A 167 -7.23 2.49 -2.22
C CYS A 167 -7.95 1.75 -1.09
N GLY A 168 -9.27 1.97 -1.02
CA GLY A 168 -10.17 1.15 -0.22
C GLY A 168 -10.58 -0.11 -0.98
N ALA A 169 -10.84 -1.19 -0.24
CA ALA A 169 -11.37 -2.42 -0.82
C ALA A 169 -12.77 -2.20 -1.44
N ARG A 170 -12.92 -2.53 -2.72
CA ARG A 170 -14.17 -2.39 -3.49
C ARG A 170 -14.12 -3.27 -4.73
N ALA A 171 -15.16 -4.06 -5.00
CA ALA A 171 -15.28 -4.79 -6.26
C ALA A 171 -15.38 -3.83 -7.45
N LEU A 172 -14.70 -4.13 -8.56
CA LEU A 172 -14.69 -3.24 -9.73
C LEU A 172 -16.06 -3.12 -10.41
N SER A 173 -16.96 -4.10 -10.21
CA SER A 173 -18.38 -4.01 -10.61
C SER A 173 -19.12 -2.84 -9.95
N GLN A 174 -18.61 -2.32 -8.84
CA GLN A 174 -19.16 -1.16 -8.12
C GLN A 174 -18.50 0.16 -8.56
N GLY A 175 -17.78 0.15 -9.68
CA GLY A 175 -17.08 1.29 -10.26
C GLY A 175 -15.66 1.48 -9.72
N ARG A 176 -15.11 2.69 -9.93
CA ARG A 176 -13.74 3.02 -9.52
C ARG A 176 -13.58 2.88 -7.99
N PRO A 177 -12.44 2.34 -7.52
CA PRO A 177 -12.18 2.22 -6.09
C PRO A 177 -12.07 3.60 -5.42
N PRO A 178 -12.42 3.72 -4.12
CA PRO A 178 -12.13 4.94 -3.36
C PRO A 178 -10.62 5.15 -3.32
N LEU A 179 -10.16 6.29 -3.84
CA LEU A 179 -8.74 6.61 -3.93
C LEU A 179 -8.33 7.63 -2.88
N GLY A 180 -7.15 7.42 -2.33
CA GLY A 180 -6.49 8.36 -1.43
C GLY A 180 -4.99 8.38 -1.67
N ILE A 181 -4.31 9.27 -0.96
CA ILE A 181 -2.87 9.35 -0.92
C ILE A 181 -2.42 9.41 0.54
N ALA A 182 -1.56 8.47 0.91
CA ALA A 182 -1.06 8.34 2.27
C ALA A 182 0.26 9.10 2.40
N CYS A 183 0.36 9.96 3.41
CA CYS A 183 1.62 10.45 3.96
C CYS A 183 1.96 9.62 5.20
N ALA A 184 3.18 9.10 5.29
CA ALA A 184 3.59 8.25 6.39
C ALA A 184 5.05 8.48 6.82
N GLN A 185 5.27 8.44 8.13
CA GLN A 185 6.56 8.36 8.79
C GLN A 185 6.50 7.18 9.78
N GLN A 186 7.62 6.90 10.46
CA GLN A 186 7.63 5.91 11.51
C GLN A 186 6.54 6.23 12.56
N ASP A 187 5.64 5.27 12.80
CA ASP A 187 4.55 5.32 13.79
C ASP A 187 3.43 6.36 13.54
N LEU A 188 3.46 7.09 12.42
CA LEU A 188 2.43 8.06 12.05
C LEU A 188 2.08 7.97 10.57
N ALA A 189 0.78 7.85 10.26
CA ALA A 189 0.30 7.91 8.89
C ALA A 189 -1.06 8.64 8.80
N ARG A 190 -1.30 9.28 7.66
CA ARG A 190 -2.56 9.95 7.34
C ARG A 190 -2.90 9.79 5.86
N ILE A 191 -4.18 9.54 5.58
CA ILE A 191 -4.71 9.48 4.21
C ILE A 191 -5.45 10.76 3.90
N TYR A 192 -5.16 11.34 2.74
CA TYR A 192 -5.88 12.46 2.15
C TYR A 192 -6.66 11.97 0.92
N PRO A 193 -7.75 12.64 0.53
CA PRO A 193 -8.35 12.47 -0.79
C PRO A 193 -7.28 12.61 -1.88
N LEU A 194 -7.30 11.73 -2.88
CA LEU A 194 -6.30 11.76 -3.95
C LEU A 194 -6.17 13.13 -4.66
N PRO A 195 -7.25 13.88 -4.99
CA PRO A 195 -7.12 15.15 -5.70
C PRO A 195 -6.82 16.35 -4.78
N ASP A 196 -6.55 16.14 -3.49
CA ASP A 196 -6.26 17.24 -2.57
C ASP A 196 -4.94 17.96 -2.91
N ASP A 197 -4.87 19.21 -2.48
CA ASP A 197 -3.69 20.06 -2.63
C ASP A 197 -2.48 19.49 -1.86
N PRO A 198 -1.37 19.16 -2.55
CA PRO A 198 -0.20 18.53 -1.94
C PRO A 198 0.47 19.42 -0.90
N GLU A 199 0.60 20.72 -1.15
CA GLU A 199 1.27 21.66 -0.23
C GLU A 199 0.55 21.70 1.13
N ARG A 200 -0.77 21.87 1.11
CA ARG A 200 -1.58 21.83 2.33
C ARG A 200 -1.48 20.48 3.03
N CYS A 201 -1.62 19.37 2.31
CA CYS A 201 -1.61 18.03 2.92
C CYS A 201 -0.27 17.72 3.57
N ILE A 202 0.84 18.00 2.89
CA ILE A 202 2.19 17.76 3.41
C ILE A 202 2.47 18.69 4.58
N GLY A 203 2.10 19.97 4.50
CA GLY A 203 2.22 20.92 5.60
C GLY A 203 1.49 20.46 6.86
N GLU A 204 0.21 20.11 6.73
CA GLU A 204 -0.59 19.55 7.83
C GLU A 204 0.03 18.28 8.42
N PHE A 205 0.55 17.39 7.56
CA PHE A 205 1.19 16.16 8.02
C PHE A 205 2.48 16.44 8.80
N LEU A 206 3.31 17.36 8.33
CA LEU A 206 4.56 17.72 9.01
C LEU A 206 4.31 18.38 10.37
N GLU A 207 3.26 19.19 10.50
CA GLU A 207 2.83 19.74 11.78
C GLU A 207 2.37 18.63 12.74
N LEU A 208 1.55 17.69 12.25
CA LEU A 208 1.10 16.53 13.02
C LEU A 208 2.29 15.67 13.48
N ALA A 209 3.26 15.42 12.60
CA ALA A 209 4.48 14.69 12.92
C ALA A 209 5.32 15.39 13.99
N ALA A 210 5.44 16.71 13.92
CA ALA A 210 6.17 17.49 14.93
C ALA A 210 5.48 17.49 16.30
N VAL A 211 4.14 17.44 16.34
CA VAL A 211 3.38 17.22 17.59
C VAL A 211 3.66 15.80 18.11
N HIS A 212 3.48 14.79 17.28
CA HIS A 212 3.66 13.39 17.66
C HIS A 212 5.06 13.09 18.19
N ALA A 213 6.10 13.62 17.54
CA ALA A 213 7.50 13.44 17.97
C ALA A 213 7.77 14.04 19.36
N ARG A 214 7.14 15.17 19.69
CA ARG A 214 7.27 15.79 21.03
C ARG A 214 6.58 14.95 22.10
N GLU A 215 5.35 14.49 21.82
CA GLU A 215 4.61 13.61 22.72
C GLU A 215 5.36 12.29 22.98
N LEU A 216 5.93 11.69 21.93
CA LEU A 216 6.72 10.47 22.05
C LEU A 216 7.99 10.70 22.89
N ALA A 217 8.69 11.82 22.68
CA ALA A 217 9.87 12.16 23.49
C ALA A 217 9.54 12.34 24.97
N GLU A 218 8.41 12.98 25.30
CA GLU A 218 7.93 13.13 26.67
C GLU A 218 7.58 11.77 27.30
N GLN A 219 6.91 10.89 26.55
CA GLN A 219 6.58 9.54 27.00
C GLN A 219 7.84 8.71 27.25
N LEU A 220 8.82 8.75 26.36
CA LEU A 220 10.09 8.03 26.53
C LEU A 220 10.85 8.54 27.75
N ALA A 221 10.95 9.85 27.95
CA ALA A 221 11.58 10.43 29.14
C ALA A 221 10.87 10.00 30.44
N HIS A 222 9.54 9.91 30.43
CA HIS A 222 8.77 9.42 31.57
C HIS A 222 9.01 7.92 31.84
N GLN A 223 9.10 7.10 30.79
CA GLN A 223 9.40 5.68 30.90
C GLN A 223 10.83 5.46 31.44
N GLU A 224 11.82 6.18 30.93
CA GLU A 224 13.20 6.13 31.42
C GLU A 224 13.30 6.49 32.91
N ALA A 225 12.62 7.56 33.33
CA ALA A 225 12.56 7.96 34.74
C ALA A 225 11.87 6.90 35.61
N SER A 226 10.81 6.26 35.10
CA SER A 226 10.11 5.18 35.79
C SER A 226 10.98 3.93 35.95
N VAL A 227 11.75 3.56 34.93
CA VAL A 227 12.72 2.44 34.98
C VAL A 227 13.82 2.74 35.97
N ALA A 228 14.43 3.93 35.92
CA ALA A 228 15.45 4.35 36.88
C ALA A 228 14.92 4.26 38.32
N ARG A 229 13.70 4.74 38.55
CA ARG A 229 13.06 4.67 39.87
C ARG A 229 12.78 3.23 40.31
N PHE A 230 12.36 2.36 39.40
CA PHE A 230 12.13 0.95 39.69
C PHE A 230 13.44 0.24 40.09
N LEU A 231 14.54 0.51 39.39
CA LEU A 231 15.86 -0.06 39.70
C LEU A 231 16.36 0.41 41.07
N GLU A 232 16.24 1.71 41.39
CA GLU A 232 16.56 2.25 42.72
C GLU A 232 15.79 1.56 43.84
N LEU A 233 14.49 1.33 43.63
CA LEU A 233 13.61 0.70 44.62
C LEU A 233 13.82 -0.81 44.74
N SER A 234 14.30 -1.47 43.68
CA SER A 234 14.54 -2.91 43.64
C SER A 234 15.88 -3.32 44.26
N GLY A 235 16.73 -2.34 44.61
CA GLY A 235 17.93 -2.58 45.40
C GLY A 235 19.07 -3.29 44.68
N GLU A 236 19.22 -3.12 43.36
CA GLU A 236 20.47 -3.49 42.69
C GLU A 236 21.55 -2.46 43.05
N ASP A 237 22.26 -2.75 44.14
CA ASP A 237 23.47 -2.06 44.55
C ASP A 237 24.63 -2.51 43.62
N PRO A 238 25.26 -1.62 42.83
CA PRO A 238 26.34 -2.00 41.91
C PRO A 238 27.66 -2.37 42.61
N THR A 239 27.64 -2.68 43.92
CA THR A 239 28.83 -2.88 44.75
C THR A 239 28.94 -4.28 45.40
N LEU A 240 28.37 -5.31 44.78
CA LEU A 240 28.63 -6.70 45.17
C LEU A 240 29.03 -7.57 43.97
N HIS A 241 30.30 -7.44 43.55
CA HIS A 241 31.19 -8.57 43.27
C HIS A 241 32.65 -8.12 43.20
#